data_AF-A0A4R4J377-F1
#
_entry.id   AF-A0A4R4J377-F1
#
_cell.length_a   1.000
_cell.length_b   1.000
_cell.length_c   1.000
_cell.angle_alpha   90.00
_cell.angle_beta   90.00
_cell.angle_gamma   90.00
#
_symmetry.space_group_name_H-M   'P 1'
#
loop_
_entity.id
_entity.type
_entity.pdbx_description
1 polymer ?
#
loop_
_entity_poly.entity_id
_entity_poly.type
_entity_poly.pdbx_seq_one_letter_code
_entity_poly.pdbx_strand_id
1 'polypeptide(L)'
;MSISAKQTITAQIPIKLATAINDLAKEIDRSKSWIIKEALTSMIEERERRHQIILSGLTDVDTGRIVSHSDVINFASKLKTS
;
A
#
# COMPACT_ATOMS: atom_id res chain seq x y z
N MET A 1 21.28 -22.05 3.26
CA MET A 1 22.13 -20.94 3.75
C MET A 1 21.38 -19.64 3.47
N SER A 2 20.74 -19.06 4.48
CA SER A 2 19.98 -17.82 4.31
C SER A 2 20.98 -16.66 4.36
N ILE A 3 21.36 -16.13 3.21
CA ILE A 3 22.17 -14.91 3.16
C ILE A 3 21.25 -13.79 3.61
N SER A 4 21.44 -13.27 4.84
CA SER A 4 20.87 -11.98 5.24
C SER A 4 21.64 -10.88 4.51
N ALA A 5 21.49 -10.83 3.18
CA ALA A 5 22.11 -9.83 2.34
C ALA A 5 21.38 -8.51 2.55
N LYS A 6 21.98 -7.61 3.33
CA LYS A 6 21.55 -6.22 3.39
C LYS A 6 22.21 -5.48 2.24
N GLN A 7 21.40 -4.88 1.37
CA GLN A 7 21.88 -3.98 0.31
C GLN A 7 21.64 -2.53 0.73
N THR A 8 22.66 -1.68 0.61
CA THR A 8 22.52 -0.24 0.84
C THR A 8 22.09 0.44 -0.46
N ILE A 9 21.07 1.28 -0.35
CA ILE A 9 20.56 2.11 -1.45
C ILE A 9 20.76 3.57 -1.03
N THR A 10 21.23 4.40 -1.96
CA THR A 10 21.42 5.84 -1.75
C THR A 10 20.52 6.61 -2.70
N ALA A 11 19.72 7.52 -2.16
CA ALA A 11 18.85 8.39 -2.94
C ALA A 11 18.92 9.81 -2.38
N GLN A 12 18.99 10.80 -3.28
CA GLN A 12 18.82 12.19 -2.90
C GLN A 12 17.32 12.46 -2.69
N ILE A 13 17.00 13.15 -1.60
CA ILE A 13 15.62 13.53 -1.26
C ILE A 13 15.52 15.05 -1.06
N PRO A 14 14.36 15.67 -1.32
CA PRO A 14 14.16 17.09 -1.02
C PRO A 14 14.43 17.41 0.45
N ILE A 15 15.04 18.56 0.72
CA ILE A 15 15.41 18.99 2.08
C ILE A 15 14.21 18.99 3.03
N LYS A 16 13.04 19.40 2.56
CA LYS A 16 11.80 19.41 3.35
C LYS A 16 11.43 18.01 3.86
N LEU A 17 11.62 16.99 3.03
CA LEU A 17 11.34 15.61 3.40
C LEU A 17 12.38 15.08 4.40
N ALA A 18 13.66 15.42 4.19
CA ALA A 18 14.71 15.05 5.14
C ALA A 18 14.46 15.65 6.53
N THR A 19 14.02 16.92 6.60
CA THR A 19 13.64 17.58 7.85
C THR A 19 12.46 16.89 8.52
N ALA A 20 11.38 16.61 7.77
CA ALA A 20 10.22 15.90 8.32
C ALA A 20 10.57 14.51 8.89
N ILE A 21 11.46 13.75 8.21
CA ILE A 21 11.95 12.47 8.73
C ILE A 21 12.77 12.65 10.01
N ASN A 22 13.61 13.69 10.07
CA ASN A 22 14.39 13.98 11.28
C ASN A 22 13.49 14.33 12.47
N ASP A 23 12.42 15.09 12.26
CA ASP A 23 11.51 15.50 13.33
C ASP A 23 10.66 14.33 13.81
N LEU A 24 10.12 13.53 12.88
CA LEU A 24 9.41 12.30 13.22
C LEU A 24 10.29 11.33 14.01
N ALA A 25 11.56 11.17 13.60
CA ALA A 25 12.54 10.33 14.32
C ALA A 25 12.69 10.70 15.79
N LYS A 26 12.68 12.00 16.10
CA LYS A 26 12.74 12.51 17.47
C LYS A 26 11.43 12.28 18.22
N GLU A 27 10.30 12.50 17.55
CA GLU A 27 8.97 12.37 18.15
C GLU A 27 8.69 10.94 18.63
N ILE A 28 9.03 9.93 17.81
CA ILE A 28 8.72 8.52 18.10
C ILE A 28 9.91 7.75 18.70
N ASP A 29 11.02 8.43 19.02
CA ASP A 29 12.27 7.85 19.53
C ASP A 29 12.80 6.68 18.68
N ARG A 30 12.91 6.90 17.36
CA ARG A 30 13.41 5.89 16.40
C ARG A 30 14.48 6.44 15.48
N SER A 31 15.30 5.53 14.94
CA SER A 31 16.29 5.91 13.94
C SER A 31 15.64 6.32 12.61
N LYS A 32 16.26 7.27 11.90
CA LYS A 32 15.82 7.71 10.57
C LYS A 32 15.82 6.56 9.56
N SER A 33 16.82 5.70 9.64
CA SER A 33 16.90 4.49 8.81
C SER A 33 15.75 3.52 9.08
N TRP A 34 15.24 3.46 10.31
CA TRP A 34 14.06 2.67 10.64
C TRP A 34 12.81 3.26 10.00
N ILE A 35 12.59 4.59 10.12
CA ILE A 35 11.46 5.27 9.49
C ILE A 35 11.47 5.08 7.97
N ILE A 36 12.64 5.25 7.33
CA ILE A 36 12.77 5.07 5.88
C ILE A 36 12.44 3.63 5.48
N LYS A 37 12.93 2.63 6.23
CA LYS A 37 12.61 1.23 5.96
C LYS A 37 11.12 0.96 6.10
N GLU A 38 10.51 1.43 7.18
CA GLU A 38 9.10 1.24 7.46
C GLU A 38 8.21 1.86 6.37
N ALA A 39 8.52 3.09 5.96
CA ALA A 39 7.81 3.78 4.89
C ALA A 39 7.94 3.05 3.55
N LEU A 40 9.14 2.54 3.23
CA LEU A 40 9.38 1.78 2.00
C LEU A 40 8.65 0.44 2.02
N THR A 41 8.71 -0.31 3.13
CA THR A 41 7.99 -1.57 3.30
C THR A 41 6.50 -1.37 3.10
N SER A 42 5.91 -0.43 3.85
CA SER A 42 4.48 -0.10 3.76
C SER A 42 4.08 0.31 2.33
N MET A 43 4.90 1.10 1.64
CA MET A 43 4.62 1.52 0.27
C MET A 43 4.60 0.34 -0.71
N ILE A 44 5.57 -0.57 -0.60
CA ILE A 44 5.66 -1.74 -1.48
C ILE A 44 4.52 -2.71 -1.20
N GLU A 45 4.22 -2.99 0.07
CA GLU A 45 3.09 -3.85 0.45
C GLU A 45 1.75 -3.28 -0.04
N GLU A 46 1.54 -1.97 0.06
CA GLU A 46 0.34 -1.31 -0.46
C GLU A 46 0.22 -1.44 -1.99
N ARG A 47 1.34 -1.30 -2.70
CA ARG A 47 1.36 -1.47 -4.17
C ARG A 47 1.08 -2.91 -4.56
N GLU A 48 1.72 -3.86 -3.88
CA GLU A 48 1.55 -5.27 -4.15
C GLU A 48 0.12 -5.71 -3.87
N ARG A 49 -0.44 -5.31 -2.72
CA ARG A 49 -1.83 -5.63 -2.37
C ARG A 49 -2.81 -5.11 -3.41
N ARG A 50 -2.66 -3.85 -3.85
CA ARG A 50 -3.50 -3.28 -4.92
C ARG A 50 -3.35 -4.07 -6.22
N HIS A 51 -2.12 -4.43 -6.58
CA HIS A 51 -1.87 -5.23 -7.78
C HIS A 51 -2.54 -6.60 -7.71
N GLN A 52 -2.39 -7.31 -6.58
CA GLN A 52 -3.01 -8.61 -6.35
C GLN A 52 -4.54 -8.55 -6.35
N ILE A 53 -5.13 -7.51 -5.77
CA ILE A 53 -6.59 -7.30 -5.81
C ILE A 53 -7.07 -7.12 -7.25
N ILE A 54 -6.33 -6.37 -8.07
CA ILE A 54 -6.67 -6.18 -9.49
C ILE A 54 -6.61 -7.51 -10.24
N LEU A 55 -5.53 -8.29 -10.06
CA LEU A 55 -5.39 -9.60 -10.71
C LEU A 55 -6.48 -10.60 -10.26
N SER A 56 -6.81 -10.59 -8.97
CA SER A 56 -7.92 -11.39 -8.45
C SER A 56 -9.24 -10.99 -9.10
N GLY A 57 -9.52 -9.69 -9.21
CA GLY A 57 -10.74 -9.19 -9.87
C GLY A 57 -10.81 -9.58 -11.34
N LEU A 58 -9.69 -9.53 -12.08
CA LEU A 58 -9.63 -10.01 -13.47
C LEU A 58 -9.92 -11.52 -13.54
N THR A 59 -9.34 -12.30 -12.64
CA THR A 59 -9.62 -13.75 -12.55
C THR A 59 -11.08 -14.04 -12.22
N ASP A 60 -11.71 -13.23 -11.36
CA ASP A 60 -13.12 -13.36 -11.02
C ASP A 60 -14.01 -13.08 -12.24
N VAL A 61 -13.66 -12.09 -13.06
CA VAL A 61 -14.33 -11.84 -14.35
C VAL A 61 -14.15 -13.02 -15.31
N ASP A 62 -12.93 -13.52 -15.48
CA ASP A 62 -12.63 -14.66 -16.36
C ASP A 62 -13.35 -15.94 -15.94
N THR A 63 -13.55 -16.13 -14.62
CA THR A 63 -14.28 -17.27 -14.05
C THR A 63 -15.80 -17.05 -13.96
N GLY A 64 -16.31 -15.92 -14.46
CA GLY A 64 -17.74 -15.61 -14.47
C GLY A 64 -18.33 -15.27 -13.10
N ARG A 65 -17.48 -14.98 -12.09
CA ARG A 65 -17.89 -14.48 -10.77
C ARG A 65 -18.19 -12.99 -10.82
N ILE A 66 -19.19 -12.64 -11.64
CA ILE A 66 -19.66 -11.28 -11.88
C ILE A 66 -21.06 -11.07 -11.30
N VAL A 67 -21.41 -9.82 -11.01
CA VAL A 67 -22.76 -9.41 -10.57
C VAL A 67 -23.40 -8.57 -11.66
N SER A 68 -24.70 -8.76 -11.90
CA SER A 68 -25.40 -7.99 -12.93
C SER A 68 -25.48 -6.50 -12.55
N HIS A 69 -25.47 -5.63 -13.57
CA HIS A 69 -25.59 -4.19 -13.34
C HIS A 69 -26.89 -3.82 -12.60
N SER A 70 -28.00 -4.50 -12.91
CA SER A 70 -29.29 -4.30 -12.24
C SER A 70 -29.23 -4.64 -10.74
N ASP A 71 -28.52 -5.71 -10.36
CA ASP A 71 -28.39 -6.10 -8.96
C ASP A 71 -27.57 -5.08 -8.17
N VAL A 72 -26.51 -4.54 -8.78
CA VAL A 72 -25.70 -3.46 -8.18
C VAL A 72 -26.51 -2.18 -7.99
N ILE A 73 -27.35 -1.79 -8.96
CA ILE A 73 -28.25 -0.62 -8.82
C ILE A 73 -29.25 -0.83 -7.68
N ASN A 74 -29.87 -2.02 -7.61
CA ASN A 74 -30.83 -2.35 -6.57
C ASN A 74 -30.19 -2.33 -5.19
N PHE A 75 -28.98 -2.87 -5.05
CA PHE A 75 -28.20 -2.84 -3.82
C PHE A 75 -27.86 -1.40 -3.39
N ALA A 76 -27.32 -0.59 -4.29
CA ALA A 76 -26.95 0.80 -4.01
C ALA A 76 -28.17 1.66 -3.59
N SER A 77 -29.34 1.40 -4.18
CA SER A 77 -30.59 2.09 -3.85
C SER A 77 -31.08 1.75 -2.44
N LYS A 78 -30.93 0.49 -2.01
CA LYS A 78 -31.24 0.06 -0.64
C LYS A 78 -30.32 0.70 0.39
N LEU A 79 -29.03 0.85 0.10
CA LEU A 79 -28.06 1.50 1.01
C LEU A 79 -28.38 2.98 1.27
N LYS A 80 -28.94 3.70 0.29
CA LYS A 80 -29.31 5.12 0.44
C LYS A 80 -30.60 5.36 1.21
N THR A 81 -31.41 4.32 1.35
CA THR A 81 -32.74 4.40 1.99
C THR A 81 -32.68 3.99 3.47
N SER A 82 -31.51 3.54 3.95
CA SER A 82 -31.25 3.13 5.34
C SER A 82 -30.29 4.09 6.02
#